data_AF-A0A7Z9FLE4-F1
#
_entry.id   AF-A0A7Z9FLE4-F1
#
_cell.length_a   1.000
_cell.length_b   1.000
_cell.length_c   1.000
_cell.angle_alpha   90.00
_cell.angle_beta   90.00
_cell.angle_gamma   90.00
#
_symmetry.space_group_name_H-M   'P 1'
#
loop_
_entity.id
_entity.type
_entity.pdbx_description
1 polymer ?
#
loop_
_entity_poly.entity_id
_entity_poly.type
_entity_poly.pdbx_seq_one_letter_code
_entity_poly.pdbx_strand_id
1 'polypeptide(L)'
;MPFNIKKRGKLTYYFEGEAPVLSAMVVEEQMDGDLRIHFSGLTGGHSATGILNLDTVTSMEPSIEVPLVFRCWEQWLQEAELCQSIGEIDFIEIHAFGAQPKTPSPLSDPAGYRREQERVRAEYAKAYRNFFKEQCPENGVPARFTVHVVDFPDEAASYEFYAVGLLQGRH
;
A
#
# COMPACT_ATOMS: atom_id res chain seq x y z
N MET A 1 1.91 -14.72 11.17
CA MET A 1 1.19 -16.02 11.33
C MET A 1 0.46 -16.26 10.02
N PRO A 2 0.24 -17.51 9.56
CA PRO A 2 -0.51 -17.73 8.32
C PRO A 2 -1.91 -17.11 8.42
N PHE A 3 -2.43 -16.59 7.31
CA PHE A 3 -3.76 -16.00 7.27
C PHE A 3 -4.84 -16.98 7.72
N ASN A 4 -5.84 -16.45 8.43
CA ASN A 4 -7.16 -17.07 8.48
C ASN A 4 -7.87 -16.80 7.15
N ILE A 5 -8.46 -17.84 6.57
CA ILE A 5 -9.08 -17.78 5.24
C ILE A 5 -10.57 -18.07 5.34
N LYS A 6 -11.39 -17.25 4.68
CA LYS A 6 -12.84 -17.50 4.53
C LYS A 6 -13.24 -17.38 3.07
N LYS A 7 -13.86 -18.42 2.50
CA LYS A 7 -14.40 -18.39 1.13
C LYS A 7 -15.93 -18.25 1.15
N ARG A 8 -16.48 -17.39 0.29
CA ARG A 8 -17.92 -17.21 0.07
C ARG A 8 -18.20 -16.93 -1.40
N GLY A 9 -18.65 -17.95 -2.13
CA GLY A 9 -18.82 -17.85 -3.58
C GLY A 9 -17.47 -17.58 -4.26
N LYS A 10 -17.42 -16.57 -5.13
CA LYS A 10 -16.21 -16.14 -5.83
C LYS A 10 -15.22 -15.34 -4.97
N LEU A 11 -15.58 -15.02 -3.73
CA LEU A 11 -14.75 -14.19 -2.85
C LEU A 11 -14.00 -15.05 -1.83
N THR A 12 -12.70 -14.78 -1.68
CA THR A 12 -11.83 -15.32 -0.65
C THR A 12 -11.26 -14.17 0.18
N TYR A 13 -11.44 -14.23 1.49
CA TYR A 13 -11.01 -13.21 2.45
C TYR A 13 -9.80 -13.74 3.22
N TYR A 14 -8.71 -12.97 3.24
CA TYR A 14 -7.48 -13.26 3.97
C TYR A 14 -7.36 -12.26 5.13
N PHE A 15 -7.35 -12.75 6.37
CA PHE A 15 -7.37 -11.89 7.56
C PHE A 15 -6.57 -12.50 8.72
N GLU A 16 -6.28 -11.69 9.73
CA GLU A 16 -5.50 -12.11 10.90
C GLU A 16 -6.30 -11.92 12.20
N GLY A 17 -5.96 -12.71 13.22
CA GLY A 17 -6.58 -12.67 14.53
C GLY A 17 -7.94 -13.37 14.61
N GLU A 18 -8.47 -13.46 15.83
CA GLU A 18 -9.73 -14.16 16.13
C GLU A 18 -10.97 -13.30 15.86
N ALA A 19 -10.85 -11.97 16.01
CA ALA A 19 -11.90 -10.98 15.81
C ALA A 19 -11.41 -9.86 14.87
N PRO A 20 -11.28 -10.13 13.56
CA PRO A 20 -10.71 -9.19 12.62
C PRO A 20 -11.61 -7.97 12.40
N VAL A 21 -11.01 -6.78 12.36
CA VAL A 21 -11.69 -5.53 11.95
C VAL A 21 -11.72 -5.40 10.42
N LEU A 22 -10.75 -6.01 9.74
CA LEU A 22 -10.60 -5.99 8.29
C LEU A 22 -9.94 -7.28 7.77
N SER A 23 -10.01 -7.49 6.46
CA SER A 23 -9.18 -8.47 5.76
C SER A 23 -7.96 -7.77 5.16
N ALA A 24 -6.77 -8.37 5.24
CA ALA A 24 -5.59 -7.86 4.57
C ALA A 24 -5.80 -7.81 3.05
N MET A 25 -6.41 -8.87 2.50
CA MET A 25 -6.80 -8.95 1.10
C MET A 25 -8.18 -9.59 0.93
N VAL A 26 -8.89 -9.15 -0.11
CA VAL A 26 -10.08 -9.85 -0.63
C VAL A 26 -9.85 -10.18 -2.09
N VAL A 27 -9.90 -11.46 -2.41
CA VAL A 27 -9.68 -11.98 -3.76
C VAL A 27 -11.01 -12.38 -4.38
N GLU A 28 -11.27 -11.88 -5.59
CA GLU A 28 -12.41 -12.20 -6.43
C GLU A 28 -11.98 -13.01 -7.65
N GLU A 29 -12.39 -14.28 -7.70
CA GLU A 29 -12.20 -15.17 -8.85
C GLU A 29 -13.05 -14.71 -10.03
N GLN A 30 -12.40 -14.42 -11.16
CA GLN A 30 -13.04 -14.02 -12.42
C GLN A 30 -13.39 -15.26 -13.27
N MET A 31 -14.25 -15.08 -14.28
CA MET A 31 -14.76 -16.21 -15.10
C MET A 31 -13.70 -16.88 -15.98
N ASP A 32 -12.65 -16.15 -16.33
CA ASP A 32 -11.49 -16.58 -17.11
C ASP A 32 -10.37 -17.19 -16.26
N GLY A 33 -10.53 -17.21 -14.94
CA GLY A 33 -9.55 -17.73 -13.99
C GLY A 33 -8.60 -16.67 -13.44
N ASP A 34 -8.71 -15.42 -13.88
CA ASP A 34 -7.97 -14.30 -13.30
C ASP A 34 -8.43 -14.03 -11.86
N LEU A 35 -7.54 -13.46 -11.06
CA LEU A 35 -7.85 -13.08 -9.69
C LEU A 35 -7.81 -11.56 -9.57
N ARG A 36 -8.96 -10.93 -9.30
CA ARG A 36 -8.99 -9.53 -8.89
C ARG A 36 -8.74 -9.45 -7.40
N ILE A 37 -7.75 -8.68 -6.99
CA ILE A 37 -7.29 -8.61 -5.60
C ILE A 37 -7.52 -7.19 -5.10
N HIS A 38 -8.29 -7.07 -4.01
CA HIS A 38 -8.46 -5.84 -3.25
C HIS A 38 -7.50 -5.87 -2.07
N PHE A 39 -6.54 -4.93 -2.04
CA PHE A 39 -5.57 -4.78 -0.97
C PHE A 39 -6.08 -3.76 0.04
N SER A 40 -6.09 -4.11 1.32
CA SER A 40 -6.46 -3.15 2.37
C SER A 40 -5.49 -1.97 2.47
N GLY A 41 -6.02 -0.89 3.03
CA GLY A 41 -5.27 0.34 3.37
C GLY A 41 -3.99 0.01 4.13
N LEU A 42 -2.85 0.52 3.65
CA LEU A 42 -1.56 0.26 4.25
C LEU A 42 -0.63 1.46 4.17
N THR A 43 0.17 1.62 5.22
CA THR A 43 1.08 2.74 5.44
C THR A 43 2.52 2.26 5.57
N GLY A 44 3.48 3.09 5.17
CA GLY A 44 4.91 2.75 5.25
C GLY A 44 5.56 2.96 6.63
N GLY A 45 4.78 3.42 7.62
CA GLY A 45 5.20 3.62 9.00
C GLY A 45 4.99 2.37 9.86
N HIS A 46 4.19 2.48 10.92
CA HIS A 46 3.94 1.39 11.86
C HIS A 46 3.38 0.12 11.21
N SER A 47 2.48 0.25 10.23
CA SER A 47 1.90 -0.91 9.55
C SER A 47 2.98 -1.74 8.86
N ALA A 48 3.85 -1.11 8.08
CA ALA A 48 4.94 -1.78 7.40
C ALA A 48 5.99 -2.34 8.37
N THR A 49 6.32 -1.62 9.44
CA THR A 49 7.22 -2.13 10.49
C THR A 49 6.69 -3.42 11.09
N GLY A 50 5.39 -3.51 11.40
CA GLY A 50 4.78 -4.70 11.96
C GLY A 50 4.77 -5.89 10.99
N ILE A 51 4.33 -5.66 9.75
CA ILE A 51 4.18 -6.73 8.74
C ILE A 51 5.54 -7.30 8.32
N LEU A 52 6.50 -6.41 8.04
CA LEU A 52 7.84 -6.78 7.57
C LEU A 52 8.83 -7.06 8.71
N ASN A 53 8.39 -6.98 9.97
CA ASN A 53 9.22 -7.16 11.17
C ASN A 53 10.49 -6.28 11.17
N LEU A 54 10.34 -4.99 10.89
CA LEU A 54 11.46 -4.05 10.86
C LEU A 54 11.85 -3.59 12.28
N ASP A 55 13.13 -3.33 12.50
CA ASP A 55 13.62 -2.82 13.80
C ASP A 55 13.27 -1.36 14.06
N THR A 56 12.96 -0.59 13.02
CA THR A 56 12.68 0.84 13.10
C THR A 56 11.40 1.23 12.38
N VAL A 57 10.73 2.24 12.93
CA VAL A 57 9.56 2.88 12.31
C VAL A 57 10.05 4.05 11.48
N THR A 58 9.82 3.98 10.17
CA THR A 58 10.07 5.10 9.27
C THR A 58 8.98 6.14 9.48
N SER A 59 9.35 7.43 9.50
CA SER A 59 8.36 8.51 9.64
C SER A 59 8.64 9.65 8.67
N MET A 60 7.59 10.09 7.99
CA MET A 60 7.60 11.22 7.05
C MET A 60 8.74 11.16 6.00
N GLU A 61 9.05 9.96 5.50
CA GLU A 61 10.10 9.71 4.51
C GLU A 61 9.53 8.89 3.34
N PRO A 62 8.78 9.53 2.40
CA PRO A 62 8.13 8.85 1.29
C PRO A 62 9.07 8.00 0.43
N SER A 63 10.36 8.35 0.36
CA SER A 63 11.35 7.60 -0.42
C SER A 63 11.56 6.17 0.11
N ILE A 64 11.31 5.94 1.40
CA ILE A 64 11.39 4.64 2.07
C ILE A 64 10.01 4.05 2.27
N GLU A 65 9.04 4.87 2.69
CA GLU A 65 7.69 4.43 3.05
C GLU A 65 6.90 3.89 1.86
N VAL A 66 6.98 4.53 0.69
CA VAL A 66 6.20 4.10 -0.47
C VAL A 66 6.60 2.68 -0.93
N PRO A 67 7.91 2.36 -1.12
CA PRO A 67 8.31 0.98 -1.40
C PRO A 67 7.93 -0.03 -0.31
N LEU A 68 7.90 0.39 0.96
CA LEU A 68 7.50 -0.48 2.06
C LEU A 68 6.04 -0.95 1.94
N VAL A 69 5.15 -0.07 1.51
CA VAL A 69 3.73 -0.43 1.30
C VAL A 69 3.61 -1.58 0.31
N PHE A 70 4.25 -1.45 -0.84
CA PHE A 70 4.24 -2.49 -1.87
C PHE A 70 4.90 -3.78 -1.39
N ARG A 71 5.99 -3.72 -0.63
CA ARG A 71 6.61 -4.92 -0.04
C ARG A 71 5.70 -5.65 0.95
N CYS A 72 4.87 -4.92 1.70
CA CYS A 72 3.88 -5.56 2.57
C CYS A 72 2.83 -6.32 1.76
N TRP A 73 2.33 -5.72 0.68
CA TRP A 73 1.39 -6.39 -0.22
C TRP A 73 2.03 -7.59 -0.92
N GLU A 74 3.30 -7.50 -1.32
CA GLU A 74 4.05 -8.63 -1.88
C GLU A 74 4.16 -9.77 -0.86
N GLN A 75 4.51 -9.47 0.39
CA GLN A 75 4.55 -10.46 1.47
C GLN A 75 3.19 -11.13 1.66
N TRP A 76 2.09 -10.36 1.67
CA TRP A 76 0.75 -10.93 1.78
C TRP A 76 0.39 -11.85 0.61
N LEU A 77 0.76 -11.47 -0.62
CA LEU A 77 0.54 -12.31 -1.81
C LEU A 77 1.32 -13.63 -1.72
N GLN A 78 2.57 -13.56 -1.26
CA GLN A 78 3.43 -14.72 -1.06
C GLN A 78 2.92 -15.63 0.06
N GLU A 79 2.52 -15.06 1.21
CA GLU A 79 1.94 -15.80 2.34
C GLU A 79 0.59 -16.45 1.99
N ALA A 80 -0.18 -15.82 1.11
CA ALA A 80 -1.41 -16.38 0.55
C ALA A 80 -1.18 -17.39 -0.59
N GLU A 81 0.08 -17.61 -0.98
CA GLU A 81 0.49 -18.47 -2.09
C GLU A 81 -0.16 -18.09 -3.44
N LEU A 82 -0.42 -16.79 -3.65
CA LEU A 82 -1.08 -16.29 -4.87
C LEU A 82 -0.08 -16.02 -5.99
N CYS A 83 1.04 -15.36 -5.70
CA CYS A 83 2.12 -15.13 -6.64
C CYS A 83 3.48 -15.00 -5.91
N GLN A 84 4.58 -15.03 -6.67
CA GLN A 84 5.93 -14.93 -6.12
C GLN A 84 6.43 -13.49 -6.06
N SER A 85 5.92 -12.62 -6.93
CA SER A 85 6.25 -11.20 -6.89
C SER A 85 5.04 -10.31 -7.17
N ILE A 86 5.06 -9.12 -6.56
CA ILE A 86 4.10 -8.06 -6.84
C ILE A 86 4.18 -7.55 -8.28
N GLY A 87 5.30 -7.78 -8.98
CA GLY A 87 5.43 -7.52 -10.41
C GLY A 87 4.47 -8.37 -11.26
N GLU A 88 3.96 -9.49 -10.74
CA GLU A 88 2.93 -10.31 -11.42
C GLU A 88 1.52 -9.70 -11.31
N ILE A 89 1.36 -8.61 -10.56
CA ILE A 89 0.07 -7.93 -10.36
C ILE A 89 -0.03 -6.71 -11.28
N ASP A 90 -1.00 -6.73 -12.18
CA ASP A 90 -1.42 -5.54 -12.90
C ASP A 90 -2.33 -4.70 -12.01
N PHE A 91 -1.77 -3.64 -11.42
CA PHE A 91 -2.57 -2.68 -10.66
C PHE A 91 -3.55 -1.96 -11.60
N ILE A 92 -4.84 -2.05 -11.29
CA ILE A 92 -5.91 -1.37 -12.03
C ILE A 92 -6.10 0.04 -11.47
N GLU A 93 -6.20 0.14 -10.14
CA GLU A 93 -6.40 1.40 -9.43
C GLU A 93 -5.61 1.47 -8.12
N ILE A 94 -5.11 2.67 -7.80
CA ILE A 94 -4.50 2.99 -6.52
C ILE A 94 -5.11 4.28 -5.96
N HIS A 95 -5.56 4.21 -4.71
CA HIS A 95 -6.05 5.34 -3.93
C HIS A 95 -4.97 5.74 -2.93
N ALA A 96 -4.42 6.94 -3.09
CA ALA A 96 -3.38 7.44 -2.19
C ALA A 96 -3.90 8.58 -1.33
N PHE A 97 -3.65 8.51 -0.02
CA PHE A 97 -4.00 9.54 0.95
C PHE A 97 -2.70 10.06 1.56
N GLY A 98 -2.36 11.32 1.34
CA GLY A 98 -1.20 11.95 1.96
C GLY A 98 -1.58 12.67 3.24
N ALA A 99 -0.91 12.38 4.35
CA ALA A 99 -1.09 13.10 5.61
C ALA A 99 -0.44 14.49 5.57
N GLN A 100 -0.79 15.32 6.53
CA GLN A 100 -0.05 16.54 6.79
C GLN A 100 1.34 16.24 7.37
N PRO A 101 2.34 17.10 7.13
CA PRO A 101 3.60 17.03 7.86
C PRO A 101 3.41 17.00 9.38
N LYS A 102 4.11 16.08 10.03
CA LYS A 102 4.10 15.95 11.50
C LYS A 102 4.87 17.09 12.19
N THR A 103 5.84 17.67 11.49
CA THR A 103 6.63 18.82 11.93
C THR A 103 7.18 19.55 10.70
N PRO A 104 7.35 20.89 10.73
CA PRO A 104 6.96 21.81 11.82
C PRO A 104 5.46 22.11 11.83
N SER A 105 4.93 22.71 12.90
CA SER A 105 3.51 23.08 12.95
C SER A 105 3.20 24.24 11.99
N PRO A 106 2.08 24.20 11.24
CA PRO A 106 1.67 25.31 10.37
C PRO A 106 1.31 26.58 11.14
N LEU A 107 1.08 26.49 12.45
CA LEU A 107 0.77 27.65 13.30
C LEU A 107 2.04 28.38 13.77
N SER A 108 3.11 27.63 14.06
CA SER A 108 4.37 28.20 14.57
C SER A 108 5.37 28.50 13.46
N ASP A 109 5.40 27.71 12.39
CA ASP A 109 6.25 27.94 11.20
C ASP A 109 5.50 27.60 9.90
N PRO A 110 4.64 28.52 9.41
CA PRO A 110 3.89 28.32 8.18
C PRO A 110 4.80 28.11 6.96
N ALA A 111 5.98 28.73 6.93
CA ALA A 111 6.89 28.65 5.78
C ALA A 111 7.62 27.31 5.76
N GLY A 112 8.10 26.83 6.92
CA GLY A 112 8.70 25.50 7.06
C GLY A 112 7.69 24.40 6.79
N TYR A 113 6.46 24.54 7.26
CA TYR A 113 5.40 23.57 6.97
C TYR A 113 5.12 23.47 5.47
N ARG A 114 5.06 24.60 4.74
CA ARG A 114 4.89 24.57 3.27
C ARG A 114 6.07 23.90 2.57
N ARG A 115 7.32 24.20 2.96
CA ARG A 115 8.51 23.54 2.40
C ARG A 115 8.48 22.03 2.62
N GLU A 116 8.06 21.61 3.81
CA GLU A 116 7.96 20.19 4.14
C GLU A 116 6.85 19.49 3.35
N GLN A 117 5.70 20.14 3.16
CA GLN A 117 4.65 19.64 2.26
C GLN A 117 5.18 19.45 0.82
N GLU A 118 5.93 20.42 0.30
CA GLU A 118 6.51 20.34 -1.03
C GLU A 118 7.53 19.20 -1.14
N ARG A 119 8.39 19.02 -0.13
CA ARG A 119 9.36 17.92 -0.06
C ARG A 119 8.66 16.56 -0.07
N VAL A 120 7.72 16.33 0.85
CA VAL A 120 7.00 15.07 1.00
C VAL A 120 6.27 14.70 -0.30
N ARG A 121 5.60 15.68 -0.95
CA ARG A 121 4.90 15.45 -2.22
C ARG A 121 5.87 15.12 -3.36
N ALA A 122 7.00 15.82 -3.45
CA ALA A 122 8.01 15.58 -4.47
C ALA A 122 8.65 14.20 -4.32
N GLU A 123 8.97 13.81 -3.09
CA GLU A 123 9.54 12.49 -2.79
C GLU A 123 8.54 11.37 -3.04
N TYR A 124 7.27 11.53 -2.64
CA TYR A 124 6.22 10.58 -2.98
C TYR A 124 6.12 10.37 -4.49
N ALA A 125 6.04 11.46 -5.27
CA ALA A 125 5.90 11.36 -6.72
C ALA A 125 7.12 10.66 -7.36
N LYS A 126 8.31 10.86 -6.82
CA LYS A 126 9.54 10.18 -7.26
C LYS A 126 9.55 8.71 -6.86
N ALA A 127 9.28 8.40 -5.60
CA ALA A 127 9.29 7.04 -5.05
C ALA A 127 8.25 6.16 -5.75
N TYR A 128 7.02 6.66 -5.91
CA TYR A 128 5.95 5.97 -6.62
C TYR A 128 6.33 5.66 -8.07
N ARG A 129 6.84 6.65 -8.81
CA ARG A 129 7.27 6.46 -10.21
C ARG A 129 8.40 5.43 -10.32
N ASN A 130 9.39 5.53 -9.45
CA ASN A 130 10.54 4.65 -9.47
C ASN A 130 10.15 3.22 -9.12
N PHE A 131 9.21 3.02 -8.19
CA PHE A 131 8.71 1.69 -7.87
C PHE A 131 8.18 0.96 -9.11
N PHE A 132 7.23 1.55 -9.85
CA PHE A 132 6.71 0.93 -11.07
C PHE A 132 7.80 0.74 -12.13
N LYS A 133 8.65 1.76 -12.34
CA LYS A 133 9.71 1.68 -13.34
C LYS A 133 10.72 0.56 -13.08
N GLU A 134 11.05 0.32 -11.81
CA GLU A 134 12.15 -0.57 -11.42
C GLU A 134 11.66 -1.96 -11.02
N GLN A 135 10.51 -2.06 -10.36
CA GLN A 135 9.97 -3.31 -9.79
C GLN A 135 8.85 -3.92 -10.64
N CYS A 136 8.16 -3.11 -11.47
CA CYS A 136 7.07 -3.58 -12.33
C CYS A 136 7.26 -3.06 -13.78
N PRO A 137 8.45 -3.24 -14.41
CA PRO A 137 8.78 -2.60 -15.68
C PRO A 137 7.92 -3.05 -16.87
N GLU A 138 7.34 -4.25 -16.79
CA GLU A 138 6.49 -4.81 -17.84
C GLU A 138 5.01 -4.42 -17.69
N ASN A 139 4.64 -3.81 -16.56
CA ASN A 139 3.25 -3.50 -16.22
C ASN A 139 2.89 -2.09 -16.71
N GLY A 140 1.58 -1.85 -16.86
CA GLY A 140 1.06 -0.50 -16.96
C GLY A 140 1.19 0.29 -15.64
N VAL A 141 0.91 1.60 -15.69
CA VAL A 141 0.69 2.39 -14.47
C VAL A 141 -0.80 2.47 -14.16
N PRO A 142 -1.22 2.26 -12.89
CA PRO A 142 -2.65 2.20 -12.54
C PRO A 142 -3.34 3.57 -12.68
N ALA A 143 -4.66 3.52 -12.85
CA ALA A 143 -5.49 4.70 -12.58
C ALA A 143 -5.28 5.13 -11.13
N ARG A 144 -5.16 6.43 -10.87
CA ARG A 144 -4.82 6.92 -9.54
C ARG A 144 -5.45 8.27 -9.24
N PHE A 145 -5.96 8.41 -8.01
CA PHE A 145 -6.17 9.72 -7.41
C PHE A 145 -5.33 9.87 -6.13
N THR A 146 -5.09 11.12 -5.74
CA THR A 146 -4.40 11.42 -4.49
C THR A 146 -5.15 12.52 -3.77
N VAL A 147 -5.50 12.28 -2.50
CA VAL A 147 -6.15 13.24 -1.62
C VAL A 147 -5.21 13.56 -0.47
N HIS A 148 -5.16 14.83 -0.06
CA HIS A 148 -4.44 15.24 1.13
C HIS A 148 -5.42 15.39 2.29
N VAL A 149 -5.22 14.60 3.34
CA VAL A 149 -6.08 14.56 4.53
C VAL A 149 -5.35 15.17 5.72
N VAL A 150 -6.06 15.43 6.82
CA VAL A 150 -5.44 15.93 8.06
C VAL A 150 -4.51 14.86 8.62
N ASP A 151 -5.03 13.66 8.84
CA ASP A 151 -4.28 12.51 9.33
C ASP A 151 -4.99 11.18 9.02
N PHE A 152 -4.31 10.08 9.30
CA PHE A 152 -4.81 8.70 9.34
C PHE A 152 -4.28 7.99 10.61
N PRO A 153 -4.74 6.77 10.95
CA PRO A 153 -4.39 6.12 12.22
C PRO A 153 -2.89 5.89 12.47
N ASP A 154 -2.08 5.72 11.41
CA ASP A 154 -0.63 5.59 11.53
C ASP A 154 0.03 6.98 11.65
N GLU A 155 0.31 7.39 12.88
CA GLU A 155 0.84 8.73 13.14
C GLU A 155 2.26 8.97 12.61
N ALA A 156 3.00 7.90 12.25
CA ALA A 156 4.34 8.03 11.69
C ALA A 156 4.32 8.31 10.19
N ALA A 157 3.31 7.78 9.49
CA ALA A 157 3.39 7.65 8.05
C ALA A 157 3.07 8.94 7.27
N SER A 158 3.65 9.05 6.07
CA SER A 158 3.39 10.14 5.13
C SER A 158 2.20 9.86 4.19
N TYR A 159 2.01 8.59 3.81
CA TYR A 159 0.94 8.17 2.91
C TYR A 159 0.30 6.85 3.32
N GLU A 160 -1.00 6.73 3.08
CA GLU A 160 -1.75 5.48 3.09
C GLU A 160 -2.20 5.14 1.67
N PHE A 161 -2.10 3.86 1.30
CA PHE A 161 -2.53 3.36 0.00
C PHE A 161 -3.56 2.26 0.14
N TYR A 162 -4.55 2.28 -0.74
CA TYR A 162 -5.43 1.17 -1.05
C TYR A 162 -5.29 0.87 -2.54
N ALA A 163 -5.38 -0.41 -2.94
CA ALA A 163 -5.24 -0.79 -4.33
C ALA A 163 -6.18 -1.91 -4.74
N VAL A 164 -6.49 -1.93 -6.04
CA VAL A 164 -7.07 -3.09 -6.71
C VAL A 164 -6.11 -3.51 -7.82
N GLY A 165 -5.73 -4.78 -7.80
CA GLY A 165 -4.89 -5.40 -8.82
C GLY A 165 -5.57 -6.59 -9.48
N LEU A 166 -4.98 -7.03 -10.60
CA LEU A 166 -5.35 -8.24 -11.29
C LEU A 166 -4.12 -9.15 -11.38
N LEU A 167 -4.24 -10.36 -10.89
CA LEU A 167 -3.31 -11.43 -11.22
C LEU A 167 -3.91 -12.19 -12.40
N GLN A 168 -3.27 -12.03 -13.56
CA GLN A 168 -3.71 -12.68 -14.79
C GLN A 168 -3.21 -14.13 -14.82
N GLY A 169 -4.09 -15.07 -15.15
CA GLY A 169 -3.70 -16.45 -15.38
C GLY A 169 -2.68 -16.54 -16.51
N ARG A 170 -1.69 -17.45 -16.39
CA ARG A 170 -0.81 -17.76 -17.53
C ARG A 170 -1.65 -18.41 -18.62
N HIS A 171 -1.98 -17.66 -19.68
CA HIS A 171 -2.51 -18.19 -20.92
C HIS A 171 -1.42 -18.84 -21.78
#